data_AF-A0A168DUR5-F1
#
_entry.id   AF-A0A168DUR5-F1
#
_cell.length_a   1.000
_cell.length_b   1.000
_cell.length_c   1.000
_cell.angle_alpha   90.00
_cell.angle_beta   90.00
_cell.angle_gamma   90.00
#
_symmetry.space_group_name_H-M   'P 1'
#
loop_
_entity.id
_entity.type
_entity.pdbx_description
1 polymer ?
#
loop_
_entity_poly.entity_id
_entity_poly.type
_entity_poly.pdbx_seq_one_letter_code
_entity_poly.pdbx_strand_id
1 'polypeptide(L)'
;MEDLYLCGMAAAPYRAIHKRMLPLVRLMWDATAHLQDRKRSRNEIRWTQWLGIAAECGHADVVREMMRWSGDWDYDQALWNAAYNWHYETVKTLASAHDYSQKAIQEALGHVCDVNGEIDFDIMCCDKTTDARHREMGQVIRWLVDAGADPDNAKTVSNGWPVVACLNEYPEYAEALKALLEKGATDVQFEERGDSHAVVREE
;
A
#
# COMPACT_ATOMS: atom_id res chain seq x y z
N MET A 1 -25.77 -8.35 -7.43
CA MET A 1 -26.65 -7.22 -7.09
C MET A 1 -26.47 -6.98 -5.61
N GLU A 2 -25.48 -6.19 -5.21
CA GLU A 2 -25.34 -5.63 -3.86
C GLU A 2 -24.22 -4.56 -3.87
N ASP A 3 -24.58 -3.36 -4.35
CA ASP A 3 -23.85 -2.10 -4.12
C ASP A 3 -24.06 -1.65 -2.66
N LEU A 4 -23.54 -2.40 -1.68
CA LEU A 4 -23.94 -2.22 -0.28
C LEU A 4 -22.93 -1.53 0.65
N TYR A 5 -21.85 -0.91 0.16
CA TYR A 5 -20.86 -0.30 1.11
C TYR A 5 -20.43 1.16 0.94
N LEU A 6 -20.96 1.96 0.01
CA LEU A 6 -20.59 3.38 -0.07
C LEU A 6 -21.80 4.29 -0.32
N CYS A 7 -22.46 4.68 0.76
CA CYS A 7 -23.60 5.60 0.76
C CYS A 7 -23.20 7.01 0.27
N GLY A 8 -23.71 7.37 -0.93
CA GLY A 8 -24.23 8.69 -1.30
C GLY A 8 -23.27 9.86 -1.53
N MET A 9 -22.44 10.23 -0.55
CA MET A 9 -21.58 11.43 -0.64
C MET A 9 -20.09 11.13 -0.50
N ALA A 10 -19.74 10.04 0.18
CA ALA A 10 -18.39 9.50 0.24
C ALA A 10 -17.93 8.89 -1.09
N ALA A 11 -18.89 8.47 -1.91
CA ALA A 11 -18.63 7.78 -3.17
C ALA A 11 -18.10 8.72 -4.26
N ALA A 12 -18.38 10.02 -4.22
CA ALA A 12 -18.07 10.90 -5.35
C ALA A 12 -16.57 11.16 -5.53
N PRO A 13 -15.80 11.58 -4.50
CA PRO A 13 -14.35 11.71 -4.64
C PRO A 13 -13.67 10.37 -4.89
N TYR A 14 -14.07 9.32 -4.17
CA TYR A 14 -13.55 7.97 -4.38
C TYR A 14 -13.73 7.50 -5.82
N ARG A 15 -14.95 7.54 -6.36
CA ARG A 15 -15.24 7.13 -7.74
C ARG A 15 -14.51 8.00 -8.75
N ALA A 16 -14.42 9.31 -8.53
CA ALA A 16 -13.69 10.21 -9.42
C ALA A 16 -12.19 9.88 -9.46
N ILE A 17 -11.57 9.61 -8.30
CA ILE A 17 -10.16 9.21 -8.20
C ILE A 17 -9.96 7.84 -8.85
N HIS A 18 -10.78 6.85 -8.48
CA HIS A 18 -10.73 5.50 -9.02
C HIS A 18 -10.90 5.46 -10.55
N LYS A 19 -11.78 6.31 -11.11
CA LYS A 19 -11.96 6.47 -12.56
C LYS A 19 -10.97 7.45 -13.20
N ARG A 20 -9.95 7.90 -12.46
CA ARG A 20 -8.88 8.80 -12.92
C ARG A 20 -9.40 10.12 -13.53
N MET A 21 -10.51 10.63 -13.01
CA MET A 21 -11.16 11.86 -13.46
C MET A 21 -10.52 13.11 -12.83
N LEU A 22 -9.23 13.33 -13.07
CA LEU A 22 -8.45 14.39 -12.42
C LEU A 22 -9.10 15.79 -12.45
N PRO A 23 -9.71 16.27 -13.55
CA PRO A 23 -10.38 17.57 -13.56
C PRO A 23 -11.54 17.66 -12.56
N LEU A 24 -12.31 16.57 -12.40
CA LEU A 24 -13.41 16.51 -11.44
C LEU A 24 -12.88 16.43 -10.01
N VAL A 25 -11.84 15.62 -9.78
CA VAL A 25 -11.17 15.54 -8.47
C VAL A 25 -10.64 16.92 -8.05
N ARG A 26 -10.04 17.67 -8.99
CA ARG A 26 -9.56 19.02 -8.74
C ARG A 26 -10.70 19.99 -8.40
N LEU A 27 -11.80 19.96 -9.16
CA LEU A 27 -12.97 20.77 -8.88
C LEU A 27 -13.53 20.49 -7.48
N MET A 28 -13.62 19.22 -7.10
CA MET A 28 -14.05 18.80 -5.77
C MET A 28 -13.09 19.30 -4.69
N TRP A 29 -11.78 19.19 -4.91
CA TRP A 29 -10.76 19.70 -4.00
C TRP A 29 -10.89 21.21 -3.78
N ASP A 30 -10.95 22.01 -4.84
CA ASP A 30 -11.05 23.47 -4.72
C ASP A 30 -12.32 23.90 -3.94
N ALA A 31 -13.39 23.11 -4.05
CA ALA A 31 -14.63 23.34 -3.30
C ALA A 31 -14.56 22.93 -1.81
N THR A 32 -13.65 22.04 -1.41
CA THR A 32 -13.59 21.47 -0.06
C THR A 32 -12.31 21.76 0.71
N ALA A 33 -11.24 22.23 0.06
CA ALA A 33 -9.91 22.39 0.66
C ALA A 33 -9.87 23.31 1.90
N HIS A 34 -10.78 24.26 1.98
CA HIS A 34 -10.90 25.20 3.11
C HIS A 34 -11.73 24.64 4.28
N LEU A 35 -12.38 23.49 4.10
CA LEU A 35 -13.17 22.86 5.15
C LEU A 35 -12.24 22.10 6.09
N GLN A 36 -12.49 22.24 7.39
CA GLN A 36 -11.80 21.42 8.40
C GLN A 36 -11.98 19.94 8.07
N ASP A 37 -10.89 19.18 8.15
CA ASP A 37 -10.88 17.74 7.93
C ASP A 37 -11.54 16.99 9.09
N ARG A 38 -12.86 17.13 9.17
CA ARG A 38 -13.70 16.51 10.19
C ARG A 38 -14.60 15.51 9.51
N LYS A 39 -14.52 14.27 9.96
CA LYS A 39 -15.46 13.22 9.58
C LYS A 39 -16.85 13.60 10.07
N ARG A 40 -17.75 14.08 9.19
CA ARG A 40 -19.10 14.54 9.59
C ARG A 40 -20.08 13.38 9.68
N SER A 41 -19.78 12.27 9.03
CA SER A 41 -20.58 11.04 9.12
C SER A 41 -19.70 9.79 9.04
N ARG A 42 -20.23 8.64 9.46
CA ARG A 42 -19.52 7.34 9.43
C ARG A 42 -18.98 7.00 8.03
N ASN A 43 -19.67 7.43 6.98
CA ASN A 43 -19.39 7.05 5.61
C ASN A 43 -18.47 8.04 4.90
N GLU A 44 -18.31 9.29 5.37
CA GLU A 44 -17.53 10.31 4.67
C GLU A 44 -16.02 10.03 4.71
N ILE A 45 -15.39 10.14 3.54
CA ILE A 45 -13.94 10.03 3.37
C ILE A 45 -13.34 11.40 3.67
N ARG A 46 -12.38 11.44 4.59
CA ARG A 46 -11.63 12.66 4.90
C ARG A 46 -10.83 13.09 3.68
N TRP A 47 -10.72 14.39 3.44
CA TRP A 47 -9.97 14.82 2.25
C TRP A 47 -8.51 14.40 2.36
N THR A 48 -7.92 14.36 3.56
CA THR A 48 -6.56 13.85 3.81
C THR A 48 -6.32 12.43 3.29
N GLN A 49 -7.38 11.63 3.15
CA GLN A 49 -7.33 10.25 2.64
C GLN A 49 -7.41 10.14 1.12
N TRP A 50 -7.72 11.22 0.40
CA TRP A 50 -7.86 11.17 -1.06
C TRP A 50 -6.53 10.78 -1.73
N LEU A 51 -5.39 11.25 -1.21
CA LEU A 51 -4.08 10.84 -1.69
C LEU A 51 -3.89 9.32 -1.52
N GLY A 52 -4.31 8.78 -0.38
CA GLY A 52 -4.27 7.34 -0.10
C GLY A 52 -5.10 6.51 -1.08
N ILE A 53 -6.28 7.01 -1.48
CA ILE A 53 -7.13 6.34 -2.48
C ILE A 53 -6.48 6.39 -3.87
N ALA A 54 -5.90 7.53 -4.25
CA ALA A 54 -5.17 7.63 -5.53
C ALA A 54 -3.97 6.68 -5.55
N ALA A 55 -3.32 6.52 -4.40
CA ALA A 55 -2.20 5.62 -4.21
C ALA A 55 -2.61 4.15 -4.26
N GLU A 56 -3.72 3.79 -3.63
CA GLU A 56 -4.38 2.48 -3.66
C GLU A 56 -4.75 2.07 -5.09
N CYS A 57 -5.19 3.01 -5.92
CA CYS A 57 -5.53 2.76 -7.33
C CYS A 57 -4.30 2.72 -8.27
N GLY A 58 -3.10 3.06 -7.78
CA GLY A 58 -1.88 3.05 -8.59
C GLY A 58 -1.77 4.20 -9.61
N HIS A 59 -2.58 5.26 -9.45
CA HIS A 59 -2.60 6.40 -10.39
C HIS A 59 -1.47 7.38 -10.06
N ALA A 60 -0.23 6.99 -10.37
CA ALA A 60 0.97 7.77 -10.04
C ALA A 60 0.95 9.22 -10.57
N ASP A 61 0.27 9.48 -11.70
CA ASP A 61 0.06 10.82 -12.24
C ASP A 61 -0.92 11.65 -11.41
N VAL A 62 -2.03 11.05 -10.96
CA VAL A 62 -3.00 11.69 -10.07
C VAL A 62 -2.35 11.99 -8.72
N VAL A 63 -1.63 11.02 -8.15
CA VAL A 63 -0.85 11.18 -6.91
C VAL A 63 0.13 12.35 -7.05
N ARG A 64 0.89 12.41 -8.15
CA ARG A 64 1.84 13.51 -8.42
C ARG A 64 1.16 14.88 -8.44
N GLU A 65 0.00 14.99 -9.06
CA GLU A 65 -0.73 16.26 -9.10
C GLU A 65 -1.32 16.62 -7.73
N MET A 66 -1.90 15.67 -7.01
CA MET A 66 -2.50 15.91 -5.69
C MET A 66 -1.48 16.37 -4.65
N MET A 67 -0.26 15.84 -4.68
CA MET A 67 0.84 16.29 -3.80
C MET A 67 1.20 17.78 -3.98
N ARG A 68 0.81 18.41 -5.11
CA ARG A 68 1.02 19.85 -5.32
C ARG A 68 -0.10 20.70 -4.73
N TRP A 69 -1.23 20.12 -4.38
CA TRP A 69 -2.40 20.85 -3.92
C TRP A 69 -2.38 21.12 -2.41
N SER A 70 -1.74 20.23 -1.66
CA SER A 70 -1.60 20.32 -0.20
C SER A 70 -0.35 19.58 0.26
N GLY A 71 0.23 20.03 1.38
CA GLY A 71 1.27 19.30 2.11
C GLY A 71 0.72 18.53 3.32
N ASP A 72 -0.57 18.66 3.61
CA ASP A 72 -1.22 18.08 4.80
C ASP A 72 -1.84 16.69 4.52
N TRP A 73 -1.43 16.04 3.44
CA TRP A 73 -1.91 14.69 3.14
C TRP A 73 -1.37 13.67 4.14
N ASP A 74 -2.10 12.57 4.29
CA ASP A 74 -1.62 11.41 5.03
C ASP A 74 -0.67 10.58 4.12
N TYR A 75 0.59 11.01 4.05
CA TYR A 75 1.61 10.40 3.19
C TYR A 75 1.95 8.98 3.59
N ASP A 76 1.95 8.68 4.90
CA ASP A 76 2.22 7.34 5.44
C ASP A 76 1.14 6.37 4.97
N GLN A 77 -0.13 6.72 5.14
CA GLN A 77 -1.24 5.91 4.61
C GLN A 77 -1.17 5.74 3.09
N ALA A 78 -0.77 6.79 2.35
CA ALA A 78 -0.61 6.70 0.90
C ALA A 78 0.51 5.74 0.49
N LEU A 79 1.64 5.73 1.22
CA LEU A 79 2.71 4.77 0.98
C LEU A 79 2.25 3.35 1.28
N TRP A 80 1.56 3.12 2.40
CA TRP A 80 1.04 1.80 2.77
C TRP A 80 0.06 1.27 1.73
N ASN A 81 -0.89 2.11 1.27
CA ASN A 81 -1.85 1.71 0.24
C ASN A 81 -1.18 1.37 -1.10
N ALA A 82 -0.16 2.14 -1.50
CA ALA A 82 0.60 1.85 -2.71
C ALA A 82 1.43 0.56 -2.56
N ALA A 83 2.03 0.34 -1.39
CA ALA A 83 2.83 -0.84 -1.10
C ALA A 83 1.97 -2.11 -1.05
N TYR A 84 0.83 -2.07 -0.35
CA TYR A 84 -0.15 -3.16 -0.26
C TYR A 84 -0.64 -3.62 -1.63
N ASN A 85 -0.88 -2.67 -2.55
CA ASN A 85 -1.35 -2.98 -3.91
C ASN A 85 -0.22 -3.17 -4.94
N TRP A 86 1.04 -3.15 -4.48
CA TRP A 86 2.25 -3.33 -5.28
C TRP A 86 2.43 -2.30 -6.40
N HIS A 87 1.98 -1.06 -6.19
CA HIS A 87 2.06 0.00 -7.20
C HIS A 87 3.43 0.69 -7.19
N TYR A 88 4.44 0.04 -7.79
CA TYR A 88 5.83 0.50 -7.78
C TYR A 88 6.01 1.96 -8.23
N GLU A 89 5.42 2.37 -9.35
CA GLU A 89 5.55 3.75 -9.86
C GLU A 89 4.92 4.79 -8.91
N THR A 90 3.88 4.40 -8.18
CA THR A 90 3.25 5.23 -7.16
C THR A 90 4.15 5.35 -5.94
N VAL A 91 4.70 4.23 -5.43
CA VAL A 91 5.67 4.22 -4.33
C VAL A 91 6.86 5.12 -4.65
N LYS A 92 7.44 4.97 -5.84
CA LYS A 92 8.53 5.82 -6.32
C LYS A 92 8.14 7.30 -6.38
N THR A 93 6.94 7.61 -6.86
CA THR A 93 6.44 8.98 -6.96
C THR A 93 6.26 9.62 -5.59
N LEU A 94 5.67 8.90 -4.63
CA LEU A 94 5.50 9.34 -3.24
C LEU A 94 6.86 9.57 -2.57
N ALA A 95 7.76 8.59 -2.68
CA ALA A 95 9.10 8.65 -2.11
C ALA A 95 9.97 9.78 -2.67
N SER A 96 9.75 10.18 -3.92
CA SER A 96 10.49 11.29 -4.53
C SER A 96 10.05 12.66 -3.99
N ALA A 97 8.90 12.72 -3.33
CA ALA A 97 8.25 13.97 -2.91
C ALA A 97 8.13 14.11 -1.38
N HIS A 98 8.39 13.06 -0.61
CA HIS A 98 8.21 13.04 0.83
C HIS A 98 9.30 12.21 1.51
N ASP A 99 9.87 12.76 2.59
CA ASP A 99 10.84 12.06 3.44
C ASP A 99 10.10 11.22 4.49
N TYR A 100 10.05 9.92 4.25
CA TYR A 100 9.36 8.99 5.13
C TYR A 100 10.18 8.66 6.38
N SER A 101 9.49 8.52 7.51
CA SER A 101 10.10 7.97 8.72
C SER A 101 10.48 6.50 8.52
N GLN A 102 11.52 6.03 9.20
CA GLN A 102 11.90 4.61 9.18
C GLN A 102 10.76 3.69 9.64
N LYS A 103 9.92 4.18 10.55
CA LYS A 103 8.71 3.46 10.97
C LYS A 103 7.73 3.27 9.80
N ALA A 104 7.44 4.33 9.04
CA ALA A 104 6.53 4.27 7.89
C ALA A 104 7.06 3.34 6.79
N ILE A 105 8.38 3.38 6.53
CA ILE A 105 9.07 2.47 5.60
C ILE A 105 8.97 1.00 6.06
N GLN A 106 9.19 0.74 7.34
CA GLN A 106 9.07 -0.61 7.92
C GLN A 106 7.63 -1.13 7.86
N GLU A 107 6.64 -0.30 8.23
CA GLU A 107 5.23 -0.65 8.17
C GLU A 107 4.76 -0.91 6.74
N ALA A 108 5.23 -0.10 5.76
CA ALA A 108 4.97 -0.34 4.35
C ALA A 108 5.47 -1.71 3.89
N LEU A 109 6.64 -2.18 4.36
CA LEU A 109 7.16 -3.51 4.02
C LEU A 109 6.27 -4.63 4.59
N GLY A 110 5.76 -4.47 5.81
CA GLY A 110 4.78 -5.38 6.39
C GLY A 110 3.49 -5.48 5.58
N HIS A 111 3.02 -4.37 5.01
CA HIS A 111 1.82 -4.34 4.17
C HIS A 111 2.00 -5.02 2.81
N VAL A 112 3.21 -5.09 2.25
CA VAL A 112 3.43 -5.71 0.92
C VAL A 112 2.97 -7.16 0.89
N CYS A 113 3.17 -7.91 1.98
CA CYS A 113 2.88 -9.34 2.06
C CYS A 113 1.61 -9.64 2.86
N ASP A 114 0.81 -8.63 3.17
CA ASP A 114 -0.47 -8.79 3.85
C ASP A 114 -1.55 -9.28 2.87
N VAL A 115 -1.33 -10.45 2.28
CA VAL A 115 -2.23 -11.12 1.33
C VAL A 115 -3.37 -11.82 2.07
N ASN A 116 -4.05 -11.13 2.99
CA ASN A 116 -5.14 -11.73 3.77
C ASN A 116 -6.46 -11.89 2.97
N GLY A 117 -6.39 -11.93 1.64
CA GLY A 117 -7.55 -12.05 0.79
C GLY A 117 -7.18 -12.13 -0.68
N GLU A 118 -6.76 -13.32 -1.14
CA GLU A 118 -6.84 -13.70 -2.57
C GLU A 118 -8.27 -13.55 -3.15
N ILE A 119 -9.26 -13.21 -2.32
CA ILE A 119 -10.68 -13.09 -2.65
C ILE A 119 -11.07 -11.70 -3.22
N ASP A 120 -10.22 -10.66 -3.13
CA ASP A 120 -10.62 -9.31 -3.59
C ASP A 120 -9.68 -8.67 -4.62
N PHE A 121 -9.01 -9.49 -5.44
CA PHE A 121 -8.33 -9.00 -6.65
C PHE A 121 -9.29 -8.47 -7.73
N ASP A 122 -10.59 -8.37 -7.42
CA ASP A 122 -11.59 -7.65 -8.20
C ASP A 122 -11.48 -6.12 -8.08
N ILE A 123 -10.39 -5.61 -7.47
CA ILE A 123 -9.93 -4.23 -7.70
C ILE A 123 -9.49 -4.10 -9.17
N MET A 124 -10.49 -3.96 -10.05
CA MET A 124 -10.44 -3.65 -11.48
C MET A 124 -9.80 -2.27 -11.78
N CYS A 125 -8.78 -1.86 -11.04
CA CYS A 125 -8.06 -0.61 -11.27
C CYS A 125 -6.83 -0.79 -12.14
N CYS A 126 -6.21 -1.97 -12.14
CA CYS A 126 -5.02 -2.23 -12.93
C CYS A 126 -5.32 -3.19 -14.09
N ASP A 127 -5.15 -2.72 -15.33
CA ASP A 127 -5.19 -3.54 -16.55
C ASP A 127 -3.96 -4.48 -16.67
N LYS A 128 -3.30 -4.80 -15.55
CA LYS A 128 -2.04 -5.53 -15.49
C LYS A 128 -2.29 -7.03 -15.36
N THR A 129 -1.44 -7.82 -16.00
CA THR A 129 -1.42 -9.27 -15.81
C THR A 129 -0.90 -9.64 -14.43
N THR A 130 -1.28 -10.82 -13.91
CA THR A 130 -0.78 -11.38 -12.65
C THR A 130 0.75 -11.34 -12.57
N ASP A 131 1.45 -11.79 -13.62
CA ASP A 131 2.92 -11.76 -13.68
C ASP A 131 3.51 -10.34 -13.55
N ALA A 132 2.85 -9.34 -14.15
CA ALA A 132 3.30 -7.96 -14.04
C ALA A 132 3.15 -7.45 -12.59
N ARG A 133 2.08 -7.84 -11.90
CA ARG A 133 1.87 -7.49 -10.49
C ARG A 133 2.93 -8.11 -9.58
N HIS A 134 3.24 -9.39 -9.75
CA HIS A 134 4.29 -10.05 -8.96
C HIS A 134 5.68 -9.43 -9.18
N ARG A 135 5.98 -9.01 -10.41
CA ARG A 135 7.21 -8.25 -10.67
C ARG A 135 7.24 -6.91 -9.93
N GLU A 136 6.13 -6.18 -9.92
CA GLU A 136 6.06 -4.90 -9.20
C GLU A 136 6.15 -5.07 -7.70
N MET A 137 5.58 -6.15 -7.13
CA MET A 137 5.76 -6.51 -5.72
C MET A 137 7.25 -6.62 -5.37
N GLY A 138 8.02 -7.38 -6.14
CA GLY A 138 9.47 -7.49 -5.94
C GLY A 138 10.21 -6.15 -6.11
N GLN A 139 9.73 -5.26 -6.99
CA GLN A 139 10.29 -3.90 -7.12
C GLN A 139 9.99 -3.01 -5.90
N VAL A 140 8.77 -3.09 -5.35
CA VAL A 140 8.38 -2.39 -4.13
C VAL A 140 9.22 -2.86 -2.94
N ILE A 141 9.38 -4.17 -2.78
CA ILE A 141 10.23 -4.76 -1.73
C ILE A 141 11.66 -4.24 -1.82
N ARG A 142 12.28 -4.34 -3.01
CA ARG A 142 13.64 -3.83 -3.21
C ARG A 142 13.75 -2.37 -2.81
N TRP A 143 12.77 -1.56 -3.21
CA TRP A 143 12.76 -0.14 -2.88
C TRP A 143 12.67 0.10 -1.36
N LEU A 144 11.76 -0.59 -0.66
CA LEU A 144 11.57 -0.43 0.77
C LEU A 144 12.80 -0.86 1.57
N VAL A 145 13.42 -1.98 1.21
CA VAL A 145 14.65 -2.44 1.86
C VAL A 145 15.83 -1.50 1.55
N ASP A 146 15.94 -1.00 0.32
CA ASP A 146 16.93 0.03 -0.02
C ASP A 146 16.71 1.35 0.72
N ALA A 147 15.47 1.65 1.12
CA ALA A 147 15.11 2.79 1.97
C ALA A 147 15.37 2.55 3.48
N GLY A 148 15.87 1.37 3.86
CA GLY A 148 16.25 1.03 5.21
C GLY A 148 15.28 0.11 5.97
N ALA A 149 14.23 -0.40 5.31
CA ALA A 149 13.39 -1.42 5.93
C ALA A 149 14.21 -2.67 6.23
N ASP A 150 14.09 -3.19 7.45
CA ASP A 150 14.70 -4.45 7.86
C ASP A 150 13.83 -5.63 7.40
N PRO A 151 14.31 -6.47 6.46
CA PRO A 151 13.53 -7.57 5.92
C PRO A 151 13.27 -8.70 6.93
N ASP A 152 14.12 -8.89 7.93
CA ASP A 152 13.98 -9.96 8.93
C ASP A 152 13.08 -9.52 10.11
N ASN A 153 12.92 -8.22 10.33
CA ASN A 153 12.03 -7.66 11.34
C ASN A 153 10.67 -7.20 10.78
N ALA A 154 10.41 -7.40 9.49
CA ALA A 154 9.14 -7.09 8.87
C ALA A 154 8.11 -8.19 9.15
N LYS A 155 6.95 -7.79 9.66
CA LYS A 155 5.82 -8.68 9.91
C LYS A 155 4.60 -8.20 9.12
N THR A 156 3.86 -9.14 8.54
CA THR A 156 2.55 -8.88 7.95
C THR A 156 1.63 -8.27 8.99
N VAL A 157 0.85 -7.28 8.57
CA VAL A 157 0.06 -6.47 9.50
C VAL A 157 -1.14 -7.25 10.04
N SER A 158 -1.69 -8.18 9.26
CA SER A 158 -2.90 -8.92 9.64
C SER A 158 -2.69 -10.11 10.57
N ASN A 159 -1.66 -10.93 10.34
CA ASN A 159 -1.40 -12.15 11.12
C ASN A 159 -0.05 -12.13 11.85
N GLY A 160 0.76 -11.08 11.68
CA GLY A 160 2.02 -10.89 12.40
C GLY A 160 3.14 -11.84 11.95
N TRP A 161 2.97 -12.51 10.82
CA TRP A 161 3.94 -13.45 10.26
C TRP A 161 5.13 -12.71 9.63
N PRO A 162 6.36 -13.22 9.72
CA PRO A 162 7.49 -12.64 9.01
C PRO A 162 7.23 -12.54 7.50
N VAL A 163 7.59 -11.42 6.88
CA VAL A 163 7.39 -11.17 5.45
C VAL A 163 8.11 -12.23 4.59
N VAL A 164 9.32 -12.61 4.97
CA VAL A 164 10.09 -13.69 4.30
C VAL A 164 9.32 -15.01 4.32
N ALA A 165 8.67 -15.32 5.44
CA ALA A 165 7.91 -16.54 5.62
C ALA A 165 6.71 -16.59 4.68
N CYS A 166 5.91 -15.51 4.66
CA CYS A 166 4.77 -15.40 3.78
C CYS A 166 5.16 -15.58 2.30
N LEU A 167 6.29 -15.03 1.84
CA LEU A 167 6.69 -15.18 0.44
C LEU A 167 7.22 -16.56 0.08
N ASN A 168 7.76 -17.30 1.04
CA ASN A 168 8.28 -18.64 0.82
C ASN A 168 7.18 -19.68 0.60
N GLU A 169 5.96 -19.42 1.08
CA GLU A 169 4.82 -20.34 0.92
C GLU A 169 4.24 -20.36 -0.49
N TYR A 170 4.43 -19.29 -1.26
CA TYR A 170 3.79 -19.09 -2.56
C TYR A 170 4.84 -19.00 -3.69
N PRO A 171 4.96 -20.05 -4.54
CA PRO A 171 5.93 -20.08 -5.64
C PRO A 171 5.84 -18.88 -6.60
N GLU A 172 4.65 -18.31 -6.77
CA GLU A 172 4.37 -17.15 -7.60
C GLU A 172 5.03 -15.85 -7.10
N TYR A 173 5.42 -15.81 -5.82
CA TYR A 173 6.16 -14.71 -5.21
C TYR A 173 7.68 -14.96 -5.18
N ALA A 174 8.19 -15.95 -5.92
CA ALA A 174 9.63 -16.26 -5.96
C ALA A 174 10.52 -15.05 -6.29
N GLU A 175 10.07 -14.12 -7.16
CA GLU A 175 10.81 -12.88 -7.46
C GLU A 175 10.84 -11.89 -6.29
N ALA A 176 9.76 -11.85 -5.50
CA ALA A 176 9.67 -11.05 -4.29
C ALA A 176 10.54 -11.64 -3.16
N LEU A 177 10.51 -12.97 -2.99
CA LEU A 177 11.40 -13.67 -2.07
C LEU A 177 12.87 -13.44 -2.46
N LYS A 178 13.21 -13.62 -3.73
CA LYS A 178 14.56 -13.36 -4.24
C LYS A 178 15.01 -11.93 -3.95
N ALA A 179 14.12 -10.94 -4.12
CA ALA A 179 14.42 -9.55 -3.78
C ALA A 179 14.79 -9.36 -2.30
N LEU A 180 14.14 -10.03 -1.36
CA LEU A 180 14.52 -9.98 0.06
C LEU A 180 15.89 -10.64 0.30
N LEU A 181 16.09 -11.84 -0.26
CA LEU A 181 17.34 -12.59 -0.10
C LEU A 181 18.56 -11.84 -0.66
N GLU A 182 18.41 -11.22 -1.83
CA GLU A 182 19.45 -10.37 -2.44
C GLU A 182 19.81 -9.17 -1.58
N LYS A 183 18.90 -8.72 -0.71
CA LYS A 183 19.09 -7.60 0.22
C LYS A 183 19.49 -8.05 1.62
N GLY A 184 19.82 -9.32 1.79
CA GLY A 184 20.39 -9.84 3.04
C GLY A 184 19.34 -10.27 4.06
N ALA A 185 18.11 -10.58 3.65
CA ALA A 185 17.20 -11.34 4.50
C ALA A 185 17.84 -12.70 4.83
N THR A 186 18.04 -12.98 6.11
CA THR A 186 18.72 -14.19 6.59
C THR A 186 17.78 -15.17 7.27
N ASP A 187 16.61 -14.71 7.73
CA ASP A 187 15.66 -15.53 8.47
C ASP A 187 14.69 -16.25 7.52
N VAL A 188 15.23 -17.20 6.76
CA VAL A 188 14.47 -18.03 5.79
C VAL A 188 13.88 -19.29 6.42
N GLN A 189 14.25 -19.60 7.66
CA GLN A 189 13.83 -20.81 8.39
C GLN A 189 12.81 -20.40 9.45
N PHE A 190 11.53 -20.44 9.10
CA PHE A 190 10.46 -20.28 10.06
C PHE A 190 9.83 -21.64 10.35
N GLU A 191 9.79 -22.04 11.62
CA GLU A 191 9.07 -23.24 12.02
C GLU A 191 7.61 -22.86 12.30
N GLU A 192 6.69 -23.41 11.49
CA GLU A 192 5.25 -23.24 11.70
C GLU A 192 4.89 -23.84 13.07
N ARG A 193 4.43 -23.01 14.01
CA ARG A 193 3.87 -23.52 15.27
C ARG A 193 2.61 -22.78 15.68
N GLY A 194 1.57 -23.59 15.88
CA GLY A 194 0.25 -23.19 16.33
C GLY A 194 0.27 -22.24 17.52
N ASP A 195 -0.56 -21.22 17.36
CA ASP A 195 -0.99 -20.22 18.33
C ASP A 195 0.12 -19.60 19.20
N SER A 196 0.64 -18.48 18.67
CA SER A 196 1.15 -17.33 19.44
C SER A 196 2.54 -17.51 20.07
N HIS A 197 3.46 -16.65 19.64
CA HIS A 197 4.82 -16.41 20.17
C HIS A 197 5.97 -17.05 19.40
N ALA A 198 6.62 -16.23 18.54
CA ALA A 198 7.92 -16.51 17.97
C ALA A 198 9.03 -16.34 19.03
N VAL A 199 9.93 -17.31 19.14
CA VAL A 199 11.16 -17.22 19.94
C VAL A 199 12.34 -17.61 19.06
N VAL A 200 13.36 -16.77 19.07
CA VAL A 200 14.61 -16.85 18.30
C VAL A 200 15.43 -18.08 18.70
N ARG A 201 16.05 -18.75 17.72
CA ARG A 201 17.30 -19.49 17.94
C ARG A 201 18.39 -18.88 17.06
N GLU A 202 19.41 -18.33 17.70
CA GLU A 202 20.73 -18.14 17.11
C GLU A 202 21.44 -19.50 17.10
N GLU A 203 22.09 -19.86 15.99
CA GLU A 203 23.25 -20.77 16.02
C GLU A 203 24.52 -19.97 16.30
#